data_AF-A0A2V7J8J9-F1
#
_entry.id   AF-A0A2V7J8J9-F1
#
_cell.length_a   1.000
_cell.length_b   1.000
_cell.length_c   1.000
_cell.angle_alpha   90.00
_cell.angle_beta   90.00
_cell.angle_gamma   90.00
#
_symmetry.space_group_name_H-M   'P 1'
#
loop_
_entity.id
_entity.type
_entity.pdbx_description
1 polymer ?
#
loop_
_entity_poly.entity_id
_entity_poly.type
_entity_poly.pdbx_seq_one_letter_code
_entity_poly.pdbx_strand_id
1 'polypeptide(L)'
;MIPMRTIRLWALGLVLAMPLPTAKTGPADIGDPPARVARISYLQGSVSFQPAGDTGWSEATLNYTVTTGDRLYTEQASRAELEVGELAVRLSDATDLTVSDLTDHAIQLGLASGTLRVSIRQSQASTGLISPPTAPPS
;
A
#
# COMPACT_ATOMS: atom_id res chain seq x y z
N MET A 1 -37.95 32.90 -26.05
CA MET A 1 -37.59 31.61 -25.39
C MET A 1 -38.55 31.42 -24.23
N ILE A 2 -39.17 30.24 -24.16
CA ILE A 2 -40.48 29.94 -23.53
C ILE A 2 -40.35 29.73 -21.99
N PRO A 3 -41.34 30.15 -21.16
CA PRO A 3 -41.22 30.29 -19.70
C PRO A 3 -41.55 29.04 -18.86
N MET A 4 -41.12 29.13 -17.60
CA MET A 4 -41.43 28.34 -16.40
C MET A 4 -42.87 27.79 -16.32
N ARG A 5 -43.03 26.49 -16.02
CA ARG A 5 -44.32 25.90 -15.60
C ARG A 5 -44.14 24.96 -14.41
N THR A 6 -44.53 25.44 -13.25
CA THR A 6 -44.76 24.67 -12.02
C THR A 6 -45.92 23.70 -12.24
N ILE A 7 -45.75 22.43 -11.90
CA ILE A 7 -46.83 21.43 -11.87
C ILE A 7 -46.86 20.84 -10.46
N ARG A 8 -47.97 21.06 -9.74
CA ARG A 8 -48.34 20.32 -8.53
C ARG A 8 -49.54 19.45 -8.89
N LEU A 9 -49.46 18.13 -8.70
CA LEU A 9 -50.62 17.26 -8.61
C LEU A 9 -50.38 16.17 -7.56
N TRP A 10 -51.51 15.78 -6.96
CA TRP A 10 -51.70 15.07 -5.70
C TRP A 10 -51.51 13.55 -5.77
N ALA A 11 -51.35 12.96 -4.57
CA ALA A 11 -51.14 11.55 -4.30
C ALA A 11 -52.28 10.61 -4.71
N LEU A 12 -51.95 9.36 -5.04
CA LEU A 12 -52.79 8.19 -4.78
C LEU A 12 -51.92 6.94 -4.62
N GLY A 13 -52.16 6.18 -3.55
CA GLY A 13 -51.34 5.05 -3.13
C GLY A 13 -51.59 3.75 -3.90
N LEU A 14 -50.57 2.89 -3.88
CA LEU A 14 -50.71 1.45 -4.09
C LEU A 14 -49.75 0.75 -3.13
N VAL A 15 -50.32 0.01 -2.17
CA VAL A 15 -49.57 -0.90 -1.30
C VAL A 15 -49.15 -2.10 -2.13
N LEU A 16 -47.84 -2.30 -2.28
CA LEU A 16 -47.27 -3.53 -2.82
C LEU A 16 -46.51 -4.22 -1.69
N ALA A 17 -47.01 -5.40 -1.27
CA ALA A 17 -46.36 -6.25 -0.29
C ALA A 17 -45.00 -6.72 -0.84
N MET A 18 -43.93 -6.22 -0.24
CA MET A 18 -42.56 -6.49 -0.64
C MET A 18 -42.06 -7.74 0.09
N PRO A 19 -41.58 -8.79 -0.61
CA PRO A 19 -41.04 -9.98 0.05
C PRO A 19 -39.73 -9.62 0.76
N LEU A 20 -39.56 -10.08 1.99
CA LEU A 20 -38.31 -9.91 2.76
C LEU A 20 -37.13 -10.51 1.97
N PRO A 21 -36.03 -9.76 1.77
CA PRO A 21 -34.85 -10.32 1.15
C PRO A 21 -34.24 -11.37 2.09
N THR A 22 -34.16 -12.61 1.63
CA THR A 22 -33.39 -13.66 2.31
C THR A 22 -31.91 -13.27 2.20
N ALA A 23 -31.33 -12.77 3.29
CA ALA A 23 -29.90 -12.52 3.36
C ALA A 23 -29.16 -13.84 3.15
N LYS A 24 -28.52 -14.01 2.00
CA LYS A 24 -27.55 -15.08 1.77
C LYS A 24 -26.29 -14.73 2.55
N THR A 25 -26.14 -15.27 3.75
CA THR A 25 -24.85 -15.28 4.45
C THR A 25 -23.92 -16.22 3.67
N GLY A 26 -23.15 -15.66 2.75
CA GLY A 26 -21.98 -16.33 2.18
C GLY A 26 -20.90 -16.50 3.26
N PRO A 27 -19.96 -17.45 3.10
CA PRO A 27 -18.83 -17.56 4.01
C PRO A 27 -18.12 -16.21 4.10
N ALA A 28 -17.92 -15.72 5.32
CA ALA A 28 -17.04 -14.59 5.56
C ALA A 28 -15.66 -15.00 5.05
N ASP A 29 -15.24 -14.37 3.96
CA ASP A 29 -13.85 -14.39 3.54
C ASP A 29 -13.04 -13.97 4.77
N ILE A 30 -12.17 -14.86 5.25
CA ILE A 30 -11.18 -14.50 6.26
C ILE A 30 -10.27 -13.55 5.50
N GLY A 31 -10.64 -12.26 5.56
CA GLY A 31 -10.18 -11.22 4.65
C GLY A 31 -8.68 -11.29 4.46
N ASP A 32 -8.27 -11.08 3.21
CA ASP A 32 -6.88 -11.09 2.79
C ASP A 32 -5.96 -10.50 3.87
N PRO A 33 -4.82 -11.15 4.16
CA PRO A 33 -3.84 -10.61 5.09
C PRO A 33 -3.53 -9.14 4.74
N PRO A 34 -3.16 -8.31 5.72
CA PRO A 34 -3.04 -6.88 5.52
C PRO A 34 -2.14 -6.57 4.33
N ALA A 35 -2.67 -5.74 3.42
CA ALA A 35 -1.98 -5.21 2.26
C ALA A 35 -0.50 -5.03 2.56
N ARG A 36 0.34 -5.75 1.81
CA ARG A 36 1.80 -5.71 1.94
C ARG A 36 2.28 -4.28 2.19
N VAL A 37 2.99 -4.06 3.29
CA VAL A 37 3.51 -2.73 3.64
C VAL A 37 4.92 -2.55 3.11
N ALA A 38 5.21 -1.39 2.53
CA ALA A 38 6.56 -0.98 2.20
C ALA A 38 7.17 -0.26 3.41
N ARG A 39 8.49 -0.32 3.54
CA ARG A 39 9.22 0.45 4.56
C ARG A 39 10.48 1.06 3.99
N ILE A 40 10.87 2.22 4.48
CA ILE A 40 12.16 2.82 4.13
C ILE A 40 13.27 2.04 4.83
N SER A 41 14.02 1.21 4.10
CA SER A 41 15.07 0.36 4.66
C SER A 41 16.46 1.01 4.64
N TYR A 42 16.64 2.06 3.83
CA TYR A 42 17.90 2.79 3.72
C TYR A 42 17.67 4.24 3.29
N LEU A 43 18.49 5.14 3.83
CA LEU A 43 18.55 6.55 3.47
C LEU A 43 20.01 7.01 3.43
N GLN A 44 20.34 7.83 2.44
CA GLN A 44 21.60 8.55 2.33
C GLN A 44 21.34 9.93 1.73
N GLY A 45 21.89 10.97 2.34
CA GLY A 45 21.68 12.35 1.89
C GLY A 45 20.27 12.86 2.21
N SER A 46 19.88 13.95 1.54
CA SER A 46 18.55 14.56 1.69
C SER A 46 17.50 13.77 0.90
N VAL A 47 16.54 13.21 1.63
CA VAL A 47 15.39 12.52 1.06
C VAL A 47 14.14 13.10 1.71
N SER A 48 13.22 13.58 0.88
CA SER A 48 11.94 14.10 1.32
C SER A 48 10.85 13.04 1.19
N PHE A 49 9.90 13.06 2.11
CA PHE A 49 8.74 12.18 2.16
C PHE A 49 7.47 13.03 2.27
N GLN A 50 6.46 12.67 1.50
CA GLN A 50 5.14 13.28 1.55
C GLN A 50 4.10 12.16 1.75
N PRO A 51 3.38 12.16 2.89
CA PRO A 51 2.35 11.17 3.15
C PRO A 51 1.13 11.37 2.25
N ALA A 52 0.42 10.27 1.97
CA ALA A 52 -0.80 10.26 1.19
C ALA A 52 -1.85 11.20 1.79
N GLY A 53 -2.48 12.01 0.94
CA GLY A 53 -3.52 12.97 1.34
C GLY A 53 -2.99 14.28 1.94
N ASP A 54 -1.68 14.41 2.15
CA ASP A 54 -1.03 15.67 2.52
C ASP A 54 -0.34 16.31 1.29
N THR A 55 -0.06 17.61 1.35
CA THR A 55 0.78 18.34 0.39
C THR A 55 2.14 18.72 0.98
N GLY A 56 2.33 18.55 2.28
CA GLY A 56 3.57 18.86 2.98
C GLY A 56 4.67 17.82 2.74
N TRP A 57 5.84 18.28 2.30
CA TRP A 57 7.06 17.49 2.29
C TRP A 57 7.78 17.61 3.64
N SER A 58 8.25 16.49 4.16
CA SER A 58 9.09 16.41 5.37
C SER A 58 10.30 15.52 5.13
N GLU A 59 11.26 15.48 6.05
CA GLU A 59 12.42 14.61 5.93
C GLU A 59 12.00 13.13 6.08
N ALA A 60 12.47 12.28 5.18
CA ALA A 60 12.20 10.85 5.24
C ALA A 60 12.84 10.24 6.48
N THR A 61 12.10 9.37 7.16
CA THR A 61 12.58 8.68 8.36
C THR A 61 12.89 7.22 8.05
N LEU A 62 14.03 6.72 8.54
CA LEU A 62 14.39 5.30 8.39
C LEU A 62 13.37 4.41 9.10
N ASN A 63 13.06 3.26 8.51
CA ASN A 63 12.02 2.31 8.95
C ASN A 63 10.61 2.90 9.01
N TYR A 64 10.37 4.05 8.38
CA TYR A 64 9.03 4.57 8.22
C TYR A 64 8.23 3.74 7.24
N THR A 65 6.97 3.51 7.56
CA THR A 65 6.03 2.76 6.73
C THR A 65 5.61 3.59 5.53
N VAL A 66 5.69 3.00 4.34
CA VAL A 66 5.25 3.61 3.08
C VAL A 66 4.05 2.82 2.55
N THR A 67 3.02 3.54 2.15
CA THR A 67 1.71 3.04 1.73
C THR A 67 1.25 3.68 0.42
N THR A 68 0.12 3.24 -0.10
CA THR A 68 -0.48 3.78 -1.33
C THR A 68 -0.75 5.28 -1.21
N GLY A 69 -0.26 6.05 -2.17
CA GLY A 69 -0.38 7.50 -2.25
C GLY A 69 0.82 8.26 -1.71
N ASP A 70 1.71 7.60 -0.97
CA ASP A 70 2.93 8.23 -0.44
C ASP A 70 3.93 8.55 -1.54
N ARG A 71 4.73 9.59 -1.31
CA ARG A 71 5.77 10.03 -2.24
C ARG A 71 7.11 10.18 -1.57
N LEU A 72 8.15 9.85 -2.32
CA LEU A 72 9.54 10.06 -1.94
C LEU A 72 10.22 10.88 -3.02
N TYR A 73 10.98 11.87 -2.60
CA TYR A 73 11.88 12.63 -3.45
C TYR A 73 13.29 12.52 -2.93
N THR A 74 14.23 12.16 -3.79
CA THR A 74 15.66 12.09 -3.48
C THR A 74 16.34 13.27 -4.14
N GLU A 75 17.06 14.06 -3.35
CA GLU A 75 17.84 15.17 -3.91
C GLU A 75 19.10 14.67 -4.63
N GLN A 76 19.92 15.62 -5.09
CA GLN A 76 21.18 15.32 -5.76
C GLN A 76 22.18 14.70 -4.77
N ALA A 77 22.92 13.67 -5.23
CA ALA A 77 23.81 12.86 -4.40
C ALA A 77 23.12 12.11 -3.22
N SER A 78 21.80 11.99 -3.25
CA SER A 78 21.02 11.21 -2.27
C SER A 78 20.62 9.84 -2.81
N ARG A 79 20.29 8.91 -1.90
CA ARG A 79 19.77 7.57 -2.23
C ARG A 79 18.76 7.13 -1.17
N ALA A 80 17.77 6.36 -1.60
CA ALA A 80 16.82 5.71 -0.70
C ALA A 80 16.57 4.26 -1.12
N GLU A 81 16.20 3.41 -0.17
CA GLU A 81 15.69 2.07 -0.45
C GLU A 81 14.36 1.87 0.25
N LEU A 82 13.39 1.32 -0.50
CA LEU A 82 12.16 0.77 0.02
C LEU A 82 12.26 -0.75 0.03
N GLU A 83 11.92 -1.37 1.16
CA GLU A 83 11.75 -2.80 1.28
C GLU A 83 10.26 -3.15 1.30
N VAL A 84 9.87 -4.12 0.48
CA VAL A 84 8.46 -4.51 0.28
C VAL A 84 8.35 -6.03 0.21
N GLY A 85 8.31 -6.67 1.38
CA GLY A 85 8.46 -8.13 1.48
C GLY A 85 9.82 -8.57 0.93
N GLU A 86 9.82 -9.44 -0.08
CA GLU A 86 11.04 -9.90 -0.74
C GLU A 86 11.60 -8.88 -1.77
N LEU A 87 10.91 -7.78 -2.04
CA LEU A 87 11.36 -6.78 -3.00
C LEU A 87 12.19 -5.69 -2.32
N ALA A 88 13.21 -5.20 -3.02
CA ALA A 88 13.94 -3.98 -2.72
C ALA A 88 13.83 -3.02 -3.90
N VAL A 89 13.35 -1.80 -3.65
CA VAL A 89 13.27 -0.71 -4.63
C VAL A 89 14.29 0.34 -4.22
N ARG A 90 15.31 0.55 -5.04
CA ARG A 90 16.38 1.51 -4.80
C ARG A 90 16.19 2.74 -5.68
N LEU A 91 16.14 3.91 -5.07
CA LEU A 91 16.05 5.20 -5.73
C LEU A 91 17.47 5.77 -5.89
N SER A 92 17.78 6.26 -7.09
CA SER A 92 19.00 7.03 -7.36
C SER A 92 18.80 8.49 -6.96
N ASP A 93 19.77 9.36 -7.23
CA ASP A 93 19.61 10.79 -7.00
C ASP A 93 18.58 11.40 -7.95
N ALA A 94 18.07 12.59 -7.59
CA ALA A 94 17.10 13.35 -8.39
C ALA A 94 15.89 12.51 -8.85
N THR A 95 15.37 11.65 -7.95
CA THR A 95 14.28 10.71 -8.25
C THR A 95 13.01 11.10 -7.49
N ASP A 96 11.92 11.31 -8.21
CA ASP A 96 10.56 11.53 -7.71
C ASP A 96 9.71 10.27 -7.93
N LEU A 97 9.40 9.60 -6.83
CA LEU A 97 8.65 8.35 -6.77
C LEU A 97 7.32 8.56 -6.04
N THR A 98 6.23 8.13 -6.66
CA THR A 98 4.94 7.93 -6.00
C THR A 98 4.66 6.43 -5.88
N VAL A 99 4.25 5.96 -4.71
CA VAL A 99 3.68 4.62 -4.57
C VAL A 99 2.22 4.68 -5.00
N SER A 100 1.94 4.33 -6.24
CA SER A 100 0.61 4.49 -6.85
C SER A 100 -0.39 3.47 -6.36
N ASP A 101 0.07 2.24 -6.12
CA ASP A 101 -0.74 1.16 -5.60
C ASP A 101 0.17 0.13 -4.93
N LEU A 102 -0.29 -0.42 -3.81
CA LEU A 102 0.46 -1.39 -3.04
C LEU A 102 -0.52 -2.40 -2.46
N THR A 103 -0.46 -3.61 -3.00
CA THR A 103 -1.34 -4.74 -2.66
C THR A 103 -0.50 -5.96 -2.30
N ASP A 104 -1.15 -7.06 -1.89
CA ASP A 104 -0.47 -8.30 -1.55
C ASP A 104 0.25 -8.96 -2.72
N HIS A 105 -0.24 -8.70 -3.94
CA HIS A 105 0.21 -9.33 -5.18
C HIS A 105 1.01 -8.41 -6.10
N ALA A 106 0.81 -7.10 -6.00
CA ALA A 106 1.40 -6.14 -6.92
C ALA A 106 1.83 -4.86 -6.21
N ILE A 107 2.92 -4.29 -6.70
CA ILE A 107 3.36 -2.93 -6.41
C ILE A 107 3.34 -2.13 -7.70
N GLN A 108 2.72 -0.96 -7.68
CA GLN A 108 2.72 -0.01 -8.78
C GLN A 108 3.44 1.25 -8.34
N LEU A 109 4.44 1.63 -9.13
CA LEU A 109 5.33 2.75 -8.85
C LEU A 109 5.18 3.79 -9.97
N GLY A 110 4.80 5.00 -9.60
CA GLY A 110 4.81 6.16 -10.48
C GLY A 110 6.15 6.88 -10.39
N LEU A 111 6.92 6.89 -11.48
CA LEU A 111 8.20 7.59 -11.56
C LEU A 111 8.02 8.86 -12.38
N ALA A 112 8.04 10.03 -11.72
CA ALA A 112 7.93 11.31 -12.41
C ALA A 112 9.28 11.77 -13.00
N SER A 113 10.39 11.47 -12.31
CA SER A 113 11.75 11.77 -12.77
C SER A 113 12.78 10.85 -12.10
N GLY A 114 13.98 10.76 -12.67
CA GLY A 114 15.11 10.03 -12.10
C GLY A 114 15.18 8.56 -12.50
N THR A 115 15.67 7.70 -11.61
CA THR A 115 15.88 6.28 -11.91
C THR A 115 15.73 5.42 -10.67
N LEU A 116 14.98 4.32 -10.82
CA LEU A 116 14.84 3.29 -9.80
C LEU A 116 15.41 1.95 -10.26
N ARG A 117 15.83 1.12 -9.31
CA ARG A 117 16.18 -0.29 -9.51
C ARG A 117 15.34 -1.15 -8.59
N VAL A 118 14.63 -2.11 -9.17
CA VAL A 118 13.89 -3.13 -8.42
C VAL A 118 14.73 -4.40 -8.38
N SER A 119 14.77 -5.06 -7.23
CA SER A 119 15.48 -6.33 -7.05
C SER A 119 14.69 -7.26 -6.13
N ILE A 120 14.72 -8.56 -6.40
CA ILE A 120 14.13 -9.57 -5.53
C ILE A 120 15.24 -10.09 -4.62
N ARG A 121 15.00 -10.09 -3.31
CA ARG A 121 15.87 -10.70 -2.30
C ARG A 121 15.50 -12.17 -2.20
N GLN A 122 16.40 -13.04 -2.62
CA GLN A 122 16.27 -14.47 -2.37
C GLN A 122 16.63 -14.73 -0.90
N SER A 123 15.67 -15.14 -0.09
CA SER A 123 15.93 -15.58 1.27
C SER A 123 16.58 -16.97 1.23
N GLN A 124 17.81 -17.09 1.74
CA GLN A 124 18.42 -18.41 1.96
C GLN A 124 17.74 -19.04 3.17
N ALA A 125 17.02 -20.15 2.98
CA ALA A 125 16.36 -20.85 4.07
C ALA A 125 17.38 -21.25 5.15
N SER A 126 17.16 -20.81 6.39
CA SER A 126 17.99 -21.15 7.54
C SER A 126 17.99 -22.67 7.76
N THR A 127 19.19 -23.27 7.74
CA THR A 127 19.39 -24.68 8.09
C THR A 127 18.91 -24.92 9.53
N GLY A 128 17.87 -25.72 9.71
CA GLY A 128 17.39 -26.13 11.04
C GLY A 128 18.43 -27.02 11.72
N LEU A 129 19.09 -26.51 12.77
CA LEU A 129 19.86 -27.35 13.66
C LEU A 129 18.89 -28.14 14.54
N ILE A 130 18.65 -29.41 14.18
CA ILE A 130 18.04 -30.39 15.08
C ILE A 130 19.06 -30.74 16.18
N SER A 131 18.82 -30.26 17.39
CA SER A 131 19.54 -30.74 18.57
C SER A 131 19.23 -32.22 18.80
N PRO A 132 20.24 -33.10 19.00
CA PRO A 132 19.98 -34.48 19.39
C PRO A 132 19.34 -34.53 20.80
N PRO A 133 18.47 -35.50 21.09
CA PRO A 133 17.85 -35.61 22.41
C PRO A 133 18.91 -35.88 23.48
N THR A 134 18.98 -35.01 24.48
CA THR A 134 19.83 -35.19 25.66
C THR A 134 19.42 -36.46 26.40
N ALA A 135 20.34 -37.42 26.57
CA ALA A 135 20.07 -38.63 27.36
C ALA A 135 19.90 -38.30 28.86
N PRO A 136 18.99 -38.97 29.58
CA PRO A 136 18.82 -38.73 31.02
C PRO A 136 20.02 -39.26 31.83
N PRO A 137 20.35 -38.61 32.96
CA PRO A 137 21.46 -39.05 33.81
C PRO A 137 21.15 -40.39 34.49
N SER A 138 22.23 -41.17 34.72
CA SER A 138 22.22 -42.50 35.38
C SER A 138 22.05 -42.42 36.90
#